data_AF-T1AY16-F1
#
_entry.id   AF-T1AY16-F1
#
_cell.length_a   1.000
_cell.length_b   1.000
_cell.length_c   1.000
_cell.angle_alpha   90.00
_cell.angle_beta   90.00
_cell.angle_gamma   90.00
#
_symmetry.space_group_name_H-M   'P 1'
#
loop_
_entity.id
_entity.type
_entity.pdbx_description
1 polymer ?
#
loop_
_entity_poly.entity_id
_entity_poly.type
_entity_poly.pdbx_seq_one_letter_code
_entity_poly.pdbx_strand_id
1 'polypeptide(L)'
;GTGAPQIHDESDSPGIYDASRNVSNHIEGATVQDIEEALGRADHVFEQTFHTQQMQHCPVEPHIAIGWLDGDDRLVLRSSTQVPFHTRRMLAPLLGLSVKQIRVIKPRIGGGFGAKQEMLIEDIVGHLVLATRRPVRLELTREEEFVSSRTRHAQT
;
A
#
# COMPACT_ATOMS: atom_id res chain seq x y z
N GLY A 1 24.54 -14.41 -9.35
CA GLY A 1 25.96 -14.07 -9.55
C GLY A 1 26.80 -15.24 -9.11
N THR A 2 27.92 -15.52 -9.77
CA THR A 2 28.81 -16.64 -9.42
C THR A 2 29.30 -16.51 -7.98
N GLY A 3 28.84 -17.40 -7.11
CA GLY A 3 29.19 -17.44 -5.68
C GLY A 3 28.07 -17.08 -4.70
N ALA A 4 26.88 -16.66 -5.17
CA ALA A 4 25.73 -16.50 -4.29
C ALA A 4 25.16 -17.87 -3.90
N PRO A 5 24.77 -18.09 -2.62
CA PRO A 5 24.05 -19.30 -2.24
C PRO A 5 22.76 -19.41 -3.05
N GLN A 6 22.43 -20.63 -3.47
CA GLN A 6 21.18 -20.91 -4.14
C GLN A 6 20.04 -20.76 -3.13
N ILE A 7 18.99 -20.03 -3.50
CA ILE A 7 17.78 -19.85 -2.71
C ILE A 7 16.68 -20.68 -3.38
N HIS A 8 15.87 -21.36 -2.57
CA HIS A 8 14.80 -22.24 -3.04
C HIS A 8 15.30 -23.55 -3.70
N ASP A 9 16.37 -24.13 -3.17
CA ASP A 9 16.86 -25.47 -3.56
C ASP A 9 16.13 -26.61 -2.84
N GLU A 10 15.19 -26.29 -1.95
CA GLU A 10 14.39 -27.27 -1.23
C GLU A 10 13.29 -27.88 -2.11
N SER A 11 12.97 -29.16 -1.88
CA SER A 11 11.98 -29.91 -2.68
C SER A 11 10.54 -29.38 -2.57
N ASP A 12 10.25 -28.54 -1.57
CA ASP A 12 8.94 -27.98 -1.24
C ASP A 12 8.78 -26.51 -1.65
N SER A 13 9.65 -26.01 -2.54
CA SER A 13 9.56 -24.68 -3.16
C SER A 13 8.93 -24.71 -4.57
N PRO A 14 7.61 -24.94 -4.74
CA PRO A 14 6.97 -24.96 -6.05
C PRO A 14 6.84 -23.54 -6.64
N GLY A 15 6.95 -23.43 -7.97
CA GLY A 15 6.66 -22.18 -8.70
C GLY A 15 7.83 -21.20 -8.82
N ILE A 16 9.06 -21.60 -8.50
CA ILE A 16 10.27 -20.81 -8.71
C ILE A 16 10.64 -20.84 -10.20
N TYR A 17 10.79 -19.66 -10.81
CA TYR A 17 11.11 -19.55 -12.23
C TYR A 17 12.50 -20.10 -12.59
N ASP A 18 13.55 -19.71 -11.86
CA ASP A 18 14.90 -20.21 -12.07
C ASP A 18 15.74 -20.14 -10.79
N ALA A 19 15.72 -21.22 -10.01
CA ALA A 19 16.47 -21.33 -8.75
C ALA A 19 17.98 -21.22 -8.98
N SER A 20 18.52 -21.72 -10.10
CA SER A 20 19.96 -21.67 -10.41
C SER A 20 20.49 -20.23 -10.56
N ARG A 21 19.60 -19.29 -10.90
CA ARG A 21 19.89 -17.85 -10.97
C ARG A 21 19.27 -17.06 -9.81
N ASN A 22 18.69 -17.71 -8.81
CA ASN A 22 17.94 -17.09 -7.71
C ASN A 22 16.80 -16.17 -8.21
N VAL A 23 16.12 -16.57 -9.30
CA VAL A 23 14.98 -15.84 -9.87
C VAL A 23 13.69 -16.53 -9.41
N SER A 24 13.01 -15.91 -8.45
CA SER A 24 11.74 -16.41 -7.93
C SER A 24 10.61 -16.27 -8.96
N ASN A 25 10.51 -15.11 -9.62
CA ASN A 25 9.50 -14.81 -10.61
C ASN A 25 10.15 -14.13 -11.82
N HIS A 26 9.69 -14.47 -13.02
CA HIS A 26 10.02 -13.78 -14.25
C HIS A 26 8.72 -13.46 -14.97
N ILE A 27 8.56 -12.19 -15.32
CA ILE A 27 7.44 -11.71 -16.10
C ILE A 27 8.02 -11.41 -17.48
N GLU A 28 7.83 -12.32 -18.43
CA GLU A 28 7.92 -11.95 -19.83
C GLU A 28 6.70 -11.08 -20.10
N GLY A 29 6.93 -9.77 -20.25
CA GLY A 29 5.93 -8.94 -20.90
C GLY A 29 5.65 -9.60 -22.24
N ALA A 30 4.39 -9.96 -22.51
CA ALA A 30 4.03 -10.55 -23.78
C ALA A 30 4.33 -9.53 -24.88
N THR A 31 5.54 -9.61 -25.45
CA THR A 31 5.83 -9.02 -26.74
C THR A 31 5.07 -9.91 -27.72
N VAL A 32 3.78 -9.61 -27.92
CA VAL A 32 3.02 -10.23 -29.01
C VAL A 32 3.74 -9.82 -30.28
N GLN A 33 4.53 -10.75 -30.83
CA GLN A 33 5.20 -10.52 -32.09
C GLN A 33 4.12 -10.50 -33.16
N ASP A 34 4.01 -9.34 -33.79
CA ASP A 34 3.16 -9.04 -34.95
C ASP A 34 1.64 -9.03 -34.69
N ILE A 35 1.20 -8.11 -33.83
CA ILE A 35 -0.21 -7.76 -33.66
C ILE A 35 -0.86 -7.37 -35.00
N GLU A 36 -0.12 -6.71 -35.90
CA GLU A 36 -0.65 -6.26 -37.20
C GLU A 36 -0.99 -7.45 -38.12
N GLU A 37 -0.10 -8.43 -38.22
CA GLU A 37 -0.35 -9.68 -38.95
C GLU A 37 -1.56 -10.44 -38.37
N ALA A 38 -1.65 -10.51 -37.04
CA ALA A 38 -2.74 -11.20 -36.36
C ALA A 38 -4.10 -10.51 -36.61
N LEU A 39 -4.15 -9.18 -36.55
CA LEU A 39 -5.34 -8.40 -36.88
C LEU A 39 -5.70 -8.51 -38.37
N GLY A 40 -4.70 -8.57 -39.26
CA GLY A 40 -4.90 -8.67 -40.71
C GLY A 40 -5.49 -10.02 -41.17
N ARG A 41 -5.36 -11.09 -40.36
CA ARG A 41 -5.91 -12.42 -40.65
C ARG A 41 -7.22 -12.74 -39.93
N ALA A 42 -7.70 -11.86 -39.05
CA ALA A 42 -8.89 -12.11 -38.25
C ALA A 42 -10.19 -11.98 -39.08
N ASP A 43 -11.15 -12.87 -38.84
CA ASP A 43 -12.48 -12.79 -39.47
C ASP A 43 -13.25 -11.53 -39.03
N HIS A 44 -13.02 -11.09 -37.79
CA HIS A 44 -13.61 -9.89 -37.21
C HIS A 44 -12.63 -9.16 -36.30
N VAL A 45 -12.60 -7.83 -36.40
CA VAL A 45 -11.82 -6.93 -35.53
C VAL A 45 -12.77 -5.90 -34.95
N PHE A 46 -12.72 -5.71 -33.63
CA PHE A 46 -13.51 -4.68 -32.93
C PHE A 46 -12.56 -3.73 -32.22
N GLU A 47 -12.72 -2.45 -32.47
CA GLU A 47 -11.98 -1.38 -31.80
C GLU A 47 -12.98 -0.48 -31.08
N GLN A 48 -12.74 -0.22 -29.80
CA GLN A 48 -13.58 0.64 -29.00
C GLN A 48 -12.76 1.32 -27.91
N THR A 49 -13.02 2.61 -27.69
CA THR A 49 -12.49 3.36 -26.55
C THR A 49 -13.42 3.24 -25.36
N PHE A 50 -12.88 2.95 -24.19
CA PHE A 50 -13.61 2.86 -22.94
C PHE A 50 -13.07 3.88 -21.95
N HIS A 51 -13.96 4.52 -21.20
CA HIS A 51 -13.57 5.43 -20.14
C HIS A 51 -14.08 4.93 -18.80
N THR A 52 -13.27 5.13 -17.77
CA THR A 52 -13.71 4.94 -16.39
C THR A 52 -13.44 6.22 -15.61
N GLN A 53 -14.41 6.62 -14.81
CA GLN A 53 -14.31 7.82 -13.99
C GLN A 53 -13.45 7.60 -12.73
N GLN A 54 -13.04 8.72 -12.14
CA GLN A 54 -12.54 8.73 -10.78
C GLN A 54 -13.66 8.28 -9.82
N MET A 55 -13.34 7.39 -8.88
CA MET A 55 -14.30 6.91 -7.88
C MET A 55 -13.71 6.96 -6.48
N GLN A 56 -14.54 7.38 -5.53
CA GLN A 56 -14.25 7.30 -4.10
C GLN A 56 -14.63 5.92 -3.54
N HIS A 57 -13.85 5.44 -2.57
CA HIS A 57 -14.02 4.12 -1.96
C HIS A 57 -15.15 4.07 -0.92
N CYS A 58 -15.46 5.23 -0.32
CA CYS A 58 -16.56 5.42 0.61
C CYS A 58 -16.64 4.38 1.75
N PRO A 59 -15.53 4.07 2.48
CA PRO A 59 -15.64 3.21 3.66
C PRO A 59 -16.62 3.83 4.67
N VAL A 60 -17.38 2.99 5.39
CA VAL A 60 -18.38 3.48 6.36
C VAL A 60 -17.70 4.25 7.50
N GLU A 61 -16.54 3.78 7.94
CA GLU A 61 -15.65 4.48 8.86
C GLU A 61 -14.67 5.39 8.08
N PRO A 62 -14.66 6.72 8.30
CA PRO A 62 -13.62 7.62 7.79
C PRO A 62 -12.21 7.28 8.33
N HIS A 63 -11.18 7.92 7.79
CA HIS A 63 -9.84 7.79 8.37
C HIS A 63 -9.79 8.37 9.78
N ILE A 64 -9.24 7.60 10.71
CA ILE A 64 -8.99 8.00 12.10
C ILE A 64 -7.64 7.45 12.56
N ALA A 65 -6.87 8.30 13.23
CA ALA A 65 -5.62 7.94 13.90
C ALA A 65 -5.58 8.53 15.31
N ILE A 66 -5.14 7.71 16.26
CA ILE A 66 -4.94 8.10 17.66
C ILE A 66 -3.50 7.76 18.04
N GLY A 67 -2.76 8.72 18.58
CA GLY A 67 -1.36 8.55 18.94
C GLY A 67 -1.05 8.94 20.39
N TRP A 68 -0.06 8.29 20.98
CA TRP A 68 0.47 8.58 22.32
C TRP A 68 1.89 8.03 22.47
N LEU A 69 2.60 8.47 23.52
CA LEU A 69 3.85 7.83 23.96
C LEU A 69 3.51 6.76 25.01
N ASP A 70 4.05 5.55 24.88
CA ASP A 70 3.93 4.52 25.92
C ASP A 70 4.93 4.71 27.07
N GLY A 71 4.94 3.78 28.04
CA GLY A 71 5.82 3.86 29.20
C GLY A 71 7.33 3.80 28.89
N ASP A 72 7.70 3.38 27.68
CA ASP A 72 9.08 3.31 27.19
C ASP A 72 9.39 4.46 26.21
N ASP A 73 8.58 5.53 26.20
CA ASP A 73 8.67 6.66 25.27
C ASP A 73 8.59 6.26 23.78
N ARG A 74 7.94 5.14 23.46
CA ARG A 74 7.69 4.75 22.07
C ARG A 74 6.44 5.42 21.55
N LEU A 75 6.49 5.91 20.32
CA LEU A 75 5.31 6.42 19.64
C LEU A 75 4.38 5.26 19.27
N VAL A 76 3.21 5.22 19.88
CA VAL A 76 2.15 4.29 19.54
C VAL A 76 1.08 5.01 18.73
N LEU A 77 0.67 4.42 17.62
CA LEU A 77 -0.40 4.90 16.76
C LEU A 77 -1.44 3.79 16.56
N ARG A 78 -2.67 4.01 16.99
CA ARG A 78 -3.82 3.19 16.61
C ARG A 78 -4.51 3.86 15.44
N SER A 79 -4.41 3.28 14.25
CA SER A 79 -4.91 3.88 13.01
C SER A 79 -5.85 2.94 12.26
N SER A 80 -6.87 3.53 11.64
CA SER A 80 -7.68 2.87 10.63
C SER A 80 -6.88 2.74 9.31
N THR A 81 -6.01 1.74 9.23
CA THR A 81 -5.14 1.44 8.08
C THR A 81 -5.28 -0.02 7.62
N GLN A 82 -4.92 -0.33 6.37
CA GLN A 82 -4.73 -1.71 5.87
C GLN A 82 -3.26 -2.14 5.89
N VAL A 83 -2.32 -1.23 6.16
CA VAL A 83 -0.89 -1.44 5.95
C VAL A 83 -0.01 -1.02 7.14
N PRO A 84 -0.28 -1.50 8.38
CA PRO A 84 0.37 -1.00 9.59
C PRO A 84 1.91 -1.06 9.57
N PHE A 85 2.49 -2.11 8.97
CA PHE A 85 3.94 -2.23 8.84
C PHE A 85 4.53 -1.25 7.84
N HIS A 86 3.81 -0.95 6.75
CA HIS A 86 4.21 0.04 5.76
C HIS A 86 4.14 1.45 6.36
N THR A 87 3.03 1.78 7.03
CA THR A 87 2.87 3.04 7.79
C THR A 87 4.02 3.23 8.78
N ARG A 88 4.33 2.22 9.59
CA ARG A 88 5.47 2.26 10.53
C ARG A 88 6.80 2.55 9.84
N ARG A 89 7.05 1.91 8.69
CA ARG A 89 8.27 2.09 7.91
C ARG A 89 8.39 3.51 7.34
N MET A 90 7.28 4.12 6.90
CA MET A 90 7.28 5.48 6.36
C MET A 90 7.39 6.56 7.44
N LEU A 91 6.77 6.33 8.61
CA LEU A 91 6.85 7.27 9.73
C LEU A 91 8.25 7.40 10.30
N ALA A 92 9.03 6.31 10.36
CA ALA A 92 10.38 6.31 10.93
C ALA A 92 11.28 7.44 10.37
N PRO A 93 11.51 7.55 9.05
CA PRO A 93 12.32 8.63 8.50
C PRO A 93 11.66 10.00 8.64
N LEU A 94 10.32 10.11 8.53
CA LEU A 94 9.61 11.40 8.65
C LEU A 94 9.72 12.02 10.05
N LEU A 95 9.67 11.17 11.08
CA LEU A 95 9.70 11.60 12.48
C LEU A 95 11.12 11.61 13.06
N GLY A 96 12.14 11.21 12.29
CA GLY A 96 13.51 11.06 12.79
C GLY A 96 13.66 9.97 13.85
N LEU A 97 12.79 8.94 13.83
CA LEU A 97 12.76 7.85 14.79
C LEU A 97 13.22 6.54 14.14
N SER A 98 13.81 5.64 14.93
CA SER A 98 14.01 4.27 14.47
C SER A 98 12.70 3.49 14.43
N VAL A 99 12.57 2.51 13.53
CA VAL A 99 11.37 1.67 13.39
C VAL A 99 10.94 1.01 14.72
N LYS A 100 11.91 0.65 15.58
CA LYS A 100 11.66 0.06 16.91
C LYS A 100 11.01 1.01 17.91
N GLN A 101 11.12 2.32 17.69
CA GLN A 101 10.50 3.36 18.52
C GLN A 101 9.05 3.66 18.11
N ILE A 102 8.54 3.00 17.07
CA ILE A 102 7.20 3.23 16.54
C ILE A 102 6.41 1.92 16.58
N ARG A 103 5.19 1.98 17.13
CA ARG A 103 4.23 0.88 17.12
C ARG A 103 2.94 1.33 16.44
N VAL A 104 2.62 0.75 15.29
CA VAL A 104 1.33 0.97 14.62
C VAL A 104 0.40 -0.21 14.91
N ILE A 105 -0.77 0.09 15.45
CA ILE A 105 -1.83 -0.85 15.82
C ILE A 105 -2.97 -0.69 14.84
N LYS A 106 -3.33 -1.79 14.17
CA LYS A 106 -4.48 -1.88 13.27
C LYS A 106 -5.65 -2.57 13.97
N PRO A 107 -6.68 -1.85 14.44
CA PRO A 107 -7.85 -2.47 15.04
C PRO A 107 -8.75 -3.13 13.98
N ARG A 108 -9.93 -3.60 14.39
CA ARG A 108 -11.03 -3.81 13.43
C ARG A 108 -11.40 -2.44 12.84
N ILE A 109 -11.59 -2.36 11.53
CA ILE A 109 -11.86 -1.11 10.80
C ILE A 109 -13.12 -1.26 9.94
N GLY A 110 -13.86 -0.17 9.74
CA GLY A 110 -15.15 -0.10 9.03
C GLY A 110 -15.00 0.01 7.50
N GLY A 111 -14.14 -0.83 6.91
CA GLY A 111 -13.87 -0.87 5.48
C GLY A 111 -12.68 -0.01 5.05
N GLY A 112 -12.18 -0.28 3.83
CA GLY A 112 -11.03 0.43 3.25
C GLY A 112 -11.01 0.36 1.72
N PHE A 113 -11.26 -0.81 1.14
CA PHE A 113 -11.42 -1.02 -0.32
C PHE A 113 -10.25 -0.49 -1.19
N GLY A 114 -9.06 -0.27 -0.61
CA GLY A 114 -7.92 0.36 -1.28
C GLY A 114 -7.56 1.73 -0.70
N ALA A 115 -8.53 2.50 -0.22
CA ALA A 115 -8.29 3.85 0.33
C ALA A 115 -7.33 3.88 1.52
N LYS A 116 -7.28 2.79 2.30
CA LYS A 116 -6.48 2.65 3.52
C LYS A 116 -5.17 1.87 3.29
N GLN A 117 -4.73 1.70 2.04
CA GLN A 117 -3.47 1.02 1.69
C GLN A 117 -2.24 1.93 1.69
N GLU A 118 -2.41 3.19 2.05
CA GLU A 118 -1.33 4.17 2.22
C GLU A 118 -1.42 4.80 3.62
N MET A 119 -0.41 5.59 3.98
CA MET A 119 -0.47 6.49 5.13
C MET A 119 -1.10 7.81 4.70
N LEU A 120 -2.04 8.34 5.49
CA LEU A 120 -2.75 9.58 5.15
C LEU A 120 -2.65 10.64 6.26
N ILE A 121 -2.87 10.25 7.51
CA ILE A 121 -3.00 11.20 8.64
C ILE A 121 -2.12 10.82 9.84
N GLU A 122 -1.46 9.66 9.79
CA GLU A 122 -0.67 9.13 10.89
C GLU A 122 0.61 9.94 11.16
N ASP A 123 1.17 10.59 10.15
CA ASP A 123 2.32 11.47 10.24
C ASP A 123 1.98 12.76 11.02
N ILE A 124 0.83 13.37 10.72
CA ILE A 124 0.32 14.54 11.45
C ILE A 124 0.15 14.19 12.93
N VAL A 125 -0.53 13.08 13.22
CA VAL A 125 -0.73 12.61 14.60
C VAL A 125 0.62 12.30 15.27
N GLY A 126 1.54 11.63 14.57
CA GLY A 126 2.87 11.32 15.08
C GLY A 126 3.67 12.57 15.46
N HIS A 127 3.73 13.57 14.57
CA HIS A 127 4.41 14.84 14.85
C HIS A 127 3.79 15.57 16.03
N LEU A 128 2.45 15.65 16.11
CA LEU A 128 1.77 16.35 17.20
C LEU A 128 1.98 15.65 18.55
N VAL A 129 1.99 14.31 18.59
CA VAL A 129 2.32 13.57 19.82
C VAL A 129 3.73 13.87 20.29
N LEU A 130 4.71 13.88 19.38
CA LEU A 130 6.11 14.16 19.74
C LEU A 130 6.30 15.61 20.20
N ALA A 131 5.66 16.56 19.52
CA ALA A 131 5.76 17.99 19.83
C ALA A 131 5.06 18.34 21.16
N THR A 132 3.89 17.77 21.41
CA THR A 132 3.07 18.11 22.59
C THR A 132 3.33 17.19 23.78
N ARG A 133 3.91 16.02 23.55
CA ARG A 133 4.03 14.91 24.52
C ARG A 133 2.69 14.49 25.13
N ARG A 134 1.58 14.72 24.42
CA ARG A 134 0.21 14.39 24.85
C ARG A 134 -0.44 13.44 23.85
N PRO A 135 -1.44 12.65 24.27
CA PRO A 135 -2.24 11.88 23.34
C PRO A 135 -2.97 12.79 22.35
N VAL A 136 -2.99 12.40 21.08
CA VAL A 136 -3.61 13.14 19.97
C VAL A 136 -4.58 12.21 19.24
N ARG A 137 -5.74 12.73 18.84
CA ARG A 137 -6.69 12.06 17.95
C ARG A 137 -6.99 12.97 16.78
N LEU A 138 -6.92 12.41 15.58
CA LEU A 138 -7.39 13.05 14.34
C LEU A 138 -8.35 12.08 13.65
N GLU A 139 -9.56 12.53 13.41
CA GLU A 139 -10.59 11.83 12.66
C GLU A 139 -11.07 12.76 11.56
N LEU A 140 -11.09 12.27 10.32
CA LEU A 140 -11.65 13.00 9.21
C LEU A 140 -13.18 12.99 9.31
N THR A 141 -13.78 14.12 9.01
CA THR A 141 -15.19 14.18 8.63
C THR A 141 -15.42 13.42 7.32
N ARG A 142 -16.68 13.10 7.03
CA ARG A 142 -17.05 12.48 5.75
C ARG A 142 -16.65 13.35 4.55
N GLU A 143 -16.76 14.67 4.67
CA GLU A 143 -16.35 15.60 3.61
C GLU A 143 -14.83 15.55 3.38
N GLU A 144 -14.04 15.66 4.45
CA GLU A 144 -12.58 15.53 4.40
C GLU A 144 -12.14 14.18 3.83
N GLU A 145 -12.82 13.08 4.18
CA GLU A 145 -12.58 11.76 3.59
C GLU A 145 -12.72 11.79 2.06
N PHE A 146 -13.73 12.48 1.54
CA PHE A 146 -13.97 12.55 0.09
C PHE A 146 -12.91 13.39 -0.66
N VAL A 147 -12.38 14.44 -0.03
CA VAL A 147 -11.44 15.38 -0.70
C VAL A 147 -9.97 15.08 -0.42
N SER A 148 -9.66 14.39 0.68
CA SER A 148 -8.28 14.11 1.10
C SER A 148 -7.85 12.65 0.93
N SER A 149 -8.79 11.72 0.76
CA SER A 149 -8.45 10.30 0.58
C SER A 149 -8.11 9.93 -0.87
N ARG A 150 -7.61 8.70 -1.05
CA ARG A 150 -7.28 8.15 -2.37
C ARG A 150 -8.54 7.76 -3.14
N THR A 151 -8.45 7.92 -4.45
CA THR A 151 -9.50 7.55 -5.41
C THR A 151 -8.97 6.51 -6.40
N ARG A 152 -9.88 5.75 -7.00
CA ARG A 152 -9.57 5.01 -8.22
C ARG A 152 -9.26 6.03 -9.32
N HIS A 153 -8.15 5.83 -10.04
CA HIS A 153 -7.75 6.69 -11.15
C HIS A 153 -8.73 6.55 -12.32
N ALA A 154 -9.04 7.68 -12.96
CA ALA A 154 -9.70 7.66 -14.25
C ALA A 154 -8.78 7.05 -15.30
N GLN A 155 -9.34 6.30 -16.25
CA GLN A 155 -8.61 5.69 -17.36
C GLN A 155 -9.39 5.88 -18.67
N THR A 156 -8.64 5.97 -19.76
CA THR A 156 -9.09 6.00 -21.16
C THR A 156 -8.31 4.94 -21.92
#